data_AF-A0AAU5KNH2-F1
#
_entry.id   AF-A0AAU5KNH2-F1
#
_cell.length_a   1.000
_cell.length_b   1.000
_cell.length_c   1.000
_cell.angle_alpha   90.00
_cell.angle_beta   90.00
_cell.angle_gamma   90.00
#
_symmetry.space_group_name_H-M   'P 1'
#
loop_
_entity.id
_entity.type
_entity.pdbx_description
1 polymer ?
#
loop_
_entity_poly.entity_id
_entity_poly.type
_entity_poly.pdbx_seq_one_letter_code
_entity_poly.pdbx_strand_id
1 'polypeptide(L)'
;MSDMPVELRVEPLGDHEYLVAVVGGEQRAESRFRATPDVMAELGAGDEAEQRVVRESAAFLLDHQPLVDLPPMIDLADVAAAYDGYLDDLRLRLSR
;
A
#
# COMPACT_ATOMS: atom_id res chain seq x y z
N MET A 1 7.57 -20.61 15.77
CA MET A 1 6.56 -19.53 15.78
C MET A 1 5.99 -19.52 14.38
N SER A 2 4.72 -19.88 14.20
CA SER A 2 4.10 -19.83 12.88
C SER A 2 4.07 -18.36 12.47
N ASP A 3 4.93 -17.99 11.53
CA ASP A 3 4.77 -16.78 10.74
C ASP A 3 3.47 -16.98 9.97
N MET A 4 2.34 -16.55 10.55
CA MET A 4 1.08 -16.64 9.83
C MET A 4 1.18 -15.65 8.67
N PRO A 5 1.06 -16.12 7.42
CA PRO A 5 1.23 -15.24 6.27
C PRO A 5 0.18 -14.15 6.33
N VAL A 6 0.64 -12.90 6.27
CA VAL A 6 -0.25 -11.75 6.11
C VAL A 6 -0.80 -11.81 4.69
N GLU A 7 -2.11 -12.00 4.57
CA GLU A 7 -2.79 -12.02 3.28
C GLU A 7 -3.23 -10.60 2.93
N LEU A 8 -2.75 -10.09 1.79
CA LEU A 8 -3.09 -8.78 1.23
C LEU A 8 -4.03 -8.97 0.04
N ARG A 9 -5.26 -8.48 0.17
CA ARG A 9 -6.23 -8.39 -0.93
C ARG A 9 -6.39 -6.94 -1.34
N VAL A 10 -6.29 -6.69 -2.64
CA VAL A 10 -6.42 -5.36 -3.23
C VAL A 10 -7.56 -5.40 -4.24
N GLU A 11 -8.56 -4.58 -4.01
CA GLU A 11 -9.75 -4.47 -4.85
C GLU A 11 -9.84 -3.05 -5.42
N PRO A 12 -9.93 -2.88 -6.75
CA PRO A 12 -10.10 -1.55 -7.34
C PRO A 12 -11.52 -1.03 -7.07
N LEU A 13 -11.62 0.21 -6.59
CA LEU A 13 -12.89 0.92 -6.41
C LEU A 13 -13.19 1.89 -7.57
N GLY A 14 -12.15 2.27 -8.32
CA GLY A 14 -12.21 3.27 -9.39
C GLY A 14 -11.65 4.62 -8.95
N ASP A 15 -11.44 5.55 -9.89
CA ASP A 15 -10.91 6.90 -9.62
C ASP A 15 -9.57 6.89 -8.84
N HIS A 16 -8.68 5.96 -9.19
CA HIS A 16 -7.42 5.70 -8.49
C HIS A 16 -7.56 5.30 -7.00
N GLU A 17 -8.74 4.87 -6.58
CA GLU A 17 -9.00 4.34 -5.25
C GLU A 17 -9.04 2.81 -5.25
N TYR A 18 -8.49 2.24 -4.18
CA TYR A 18 -8.41 0.80 -3.96
C TYR A 18 -8.75 0.46 -2.52
N LEU A 19 -9.51 -0.60 -2.32
CA LEU A 19 -9.70 -1.19 -1.01
C LEU A 19 -8.61 -2.23 -0.79
N VAL A 20 -7.84 -2.06 0.28
CA VAL A 20 -6.86 -3.05 0.73
C VAL A 20 -7.38 -3.69 2.00
N ALA A 21 -7.67 -4.99 1.91
CA ALA A 21 -8.01 -5.82 3.06
C ALA A 21 -6.78 -6.64 3.46
N VAL A 22 -6.36 -6.48 4.71
CA VAL A 22 -5.21 -7.18 5.28
C VAL A 22 -5.71 -8.16 6.34
N VAL A 23 -5.32 -9.42 6.22
CA VAL A 23 -5.68 -10.48 7.18
C VAL A 23 -4.39 -11.08 7.75
N GLY A 24 -4.16 -10.88 9.05
CA GLY A 24 -3.00 -11.39 9.78
C GLY A 24 -3.45 -12.21 10.98
N GLY A 25 -3.55 -13.54 10.83
CA GLY A 25 -4.04 -14.44 11.87
C GLY A 25 -5.47 -14.12 12.29
N GLU A 26 -5.66 -13.69 13.54
CA GLU A 26 -6.97 -13.30 14.09
C GLU A 26 -7.32 -11.82 13.83
N GLN A 27 -6.37 -11.02 13.33
CA GLN A 27 -6.55 -9.59 13.11
C GLN A 27 -6.89 -9.31 11.64
N ARG A 28 -7.77 -8.34 11.42
CA ARG A 28 -8.20 -7.88 10.09
C ARG A 28 -8.30 -6.38 10.07
N ALA A 29 -7.79 -5.77 9.02
CA ALA A 29 -7.92 -4.34 8.76
C ALA A 29 -8.33 -4.12 7.30
N GLU A 30 -9.11 -3.07 7.09
CA GLU A 30 -9.53 -2.62 5.77
C GLU A 30 -9.21 -1.15 5.66
N SER A 31 -8.39 -0.81 4.67
CA SER A 31 -7.92 0.55 4.43
C SER A 31 -8.14 0.90 2.97
N ARG A 32 -8.68 2.10 2.73
CA ARG A 32 -8.80 2.64 1.38
C ARG A 32 -7.52 3.37 1.03
N PHE A 33 -6.91 2.97 -0.07
CA PHE A 33 -5.72 3.58 -0.62
C PHE A 33 -6.10 4.43 -1.81
N ARG A 34 -5.58 5.65 -1.84
CA ARG A 34 -5.67 6.53 -3.00
C ARG A 34 -4.32 6.62 -3.68
N ALA A 35 -4.21 6.04 -4.86
CA ALA A 35 -3.04 6.15 -5.71
C ALA A 35 -3.05 7.51 -6.41
N THR A 36 -2.50 8.53 -5.77
CA THR A 36 -2.47 9.88 -6.33
C THR A 36 -1.65 9.91 -7.63
N PRO A 37 -2.17 10.54 -8.71
CA PRO A 37 -1.48 10.58 -10.01
C PRO A 37 -0.06 11.14 -9.93
N ASP A 38 0.19 12.09 -9.01
CA ASP A 38 1.53 12.65 -8.77
C ASP A 38 2.53 11.57 -8.32
N VAL A 39 2.13 10.71 -7.37
CA VAL A 39 2.99 9.61 -6.89
C VAL A 39 3.23 8.59 -8.01
N MET A 40 2.19 8.29 -8.79
CA MET A 40 2.31 7.38 -9.94
C MET A 40 3.27 7.93 -11.00
N ALA A 41 3.18 9.23 -11.30
CA ALA A 41 4.08 9.92 -12.21
C ALA A 41 5.53 9.93 -11.69
N GLU A 42 5.75 10.18 -10.40
CA GLU A 42 7.09 10.14 -9.80
C GLU A 42 7.70 8.73 -9.80
N LEU A 43 6.88 7.69 -9.61
CA LEU A 43 7.31 6.30 -9.73
C LEU A 43 7.55 5.89 -11.18
N GLY A 44 7.08 6.67 -12.17
CA GLY A 44 7.05 6.28 -13.58
C GLY A 44 6.16 5.05 -13.82
N ALA A 45 5.20 4.81 -12.92
CA ALA A 45 4.29 3.68 -12.95
C ALA A 45 3.03 4.07 -13.73
N GLY A 46 2.66 3.27 -14.72
CA GLY A 46 1.38 3.42 -15.42
C GLY A 46 0.23 2.78 -14.64
N ASP A 47 -1.00 2.97 -15.12
CA ASP A 47 -2.23 2.46 -14.51
C ASP A 47 -2.18 0.94 -14.23
N GLU A 48 -1.54 0.15 -15.11
CA GLU A 48 -1.37 -1.30 -14.94
C GLU A 48 -0.50 -1.67 -13.73
N ALA A 49 0.38 -0.77 -13.30
CA ALA A 49 1.22 -0.93 -12.13
C ALA A 49 0.60 -0.35 -10.85
N GLU A 50 -0.48 0.43 -10.96
CA GLU A 50 -1.11 1.14 -9.84
C GLU A 50 -1.59 0.20 -8.73
N GLN A 51 -2.29 -0.88 -9.11
CA GLN A 51 -2.71 -1.90 -8.14
C GLN A 51 -1.51 -2.54 -7.43
N ARG A 52 -0.40 -2.71 -8.14
CA ARG A 52 0.84 -3.26 -7.57
C ARG A 52 1.49 -2.26 -6.63
N VAL A 53 1.56 -0.98 -7.01
CA VAL A 53 2.02 0.12 -6.15
C VAL A 53 1.23 0.08 -4.84
N VAL A 54 -0.10 0.10 -4.89
CA VAL A 54 -0.95 0.05 -3.69
C VAL A 54 -0.67 -1.17 -2.82
N ARG A 55 -0.50 -2.35 -3.42
CA ARG A 55 -0.15 -3.58 -2.67
C ARG A 55 1.17 -3.41 -1.94
N GLU A 56 2.21 -2.96 -2.65
CA GLU A 56 3.54 -2.77 -2.07
C GLU A 56 3.54 -1.64 -1.03
N SER A 57 2.73 -0.60 -1.20
CA SER A 57 2.51 0.46 -0.20
C SER A 57 1.92 -0.08 1.08
N ALA A 58 0.91 -0.96 0.97
CA ALA A 58 0.33 -1.60 2.14
C ALA A 58 1.35 -2.50 2.85
N ALA A 59 2.15 -3.25 2.11
CA ALA A 59 3.25 -4.04 2.67
C ALA A 59 4.29 -3.15 3.37
N PHE A 60 4.69 -2.04 2.76
CA PHE A 60 5.59 -1.06 3.36
C PHE A 60 5.05 -0.52 4.68
N LEU A 61 3.77 -0.14 4.75
CA LEU A 61 3.17 0.35 5.99
C LEU A 61 3.14 -0.74 7.07
N LEU A 62 2.84 -1.99 6.71
CA LEU A 62 2.84 -3.10 7.66
C LEU A 62 4.23 -3.44 8.20
N ASP A 63 5.28 -3.16 7.44
CA ASP A 63 6.68 -3.27 7.90
C ASP A 63 7.02 -2.17 8.93
N HIS A 64 6.32 -1.02 8.89
CA HIS A 64 6.60 0.14 9.75
C HIS A 64 5.68 0.24 10.98
N GLN A 65 4.42 -0.19 10.85
CA GLN A 65 3.39 -0.06 11.88
C GLN A 65 2.49 -1.30 11.92
N PRO A 66 1.95 -1.63 13.11
CA PRO A 66 1.09 -2.79 13.24
C PRO A 66 -0.23 -2.58 12.49
N LEU A 67 -0.82 -3.69 12.04
CA LEU A 67 -2.05 -3.72 11.26
C LEU A 67 -3.23 -2.97 11.89
N VAL A 68 -3.33 -3.00 13.23
CA VAL A 68 -4.39 -2.30 13.98
C VAL A 68 -4.28 -0.78 13.95
N ASP A 69 -3.10 -0.25 13.63
CA ASP A 69 -2.83 1.18 13.54
C ASP A 69 -2.94 1.71 12.10
N LEU A 70 -3.28 0.84 11.13
CA LEU A 70 -3.51 1.29 9.76
C LEU A 70 -4.72 2.24 9.69
N PRO A 71 -4.55 3.44 9.11
CA PRO A 71 -5.66 4.36 8.91
C PRO A 71 -6.72 3.74 7.99
N PRO A 72 -8.01 4.10 8.16
CA PRO A 72 -9.08 3.64 7.26
C PRO A 72 -8.98 4.25 5.85
N MET A 73 -8.25 5.37 5.72
CA MET A 73 -8.00 6.07 4.45
C MET A 73 -6.55 6.52 4.40
N ILE A 74 -5.87 6.21 3.31
CA ILE A 74 -4.44 6.39 3.12
C ILE A 74 -4.24 6.98 1.74
N ASP A 75 -3.72 8.21 1.67
CA ASP A 75 -3.27 8.81 0.41
C ASP A 75 -1.78 8.52 0.22
N LEU A 76 -1.40 8.01 -0.95
CA LEU A 76 0.01 7.71 -1.20
C LEU A 76 0.88 8.98 -1.19
N ALA A 77 0.33 10.15 -1.52
CA ALA A 77 1.05 11.41 -1.44
C ALA A 77 1.33 11.79 0.01
N ASP A 78 0.38 11.56 0.91
CA ASP A 78 0.57 11.79 2.35
C ASP A 78 1.59 10.80 2.92
N VAL A 79 1.57 9.53 2.50
CA VAL A 79 2.59 8.54 2.90
C VAL A 79 3.97 8.97 2.40
N ALA A 80 4.10 9.40 1.14
CA ALA A 80 5.36 9.87 0.58
C ALA A 80 5.89 11.11 1.31
N ALA A 81 5.00 11.99 1.77
CA ALA A 81 5.38 13.15 2.58
C ALA A 81 5.73 12.79 4.04
N ALA A 82 5.13 11.74 4.59
CA ALA A 82 5.35 11.31 5.97
C ALA A 82 6.56 10.38 6.15
N TYR A 83 6.90 9.59 5.13
CA TYR A 83 7.95 8.58 5.18
C TYR A 83 9.07 8.90 4.18
N ASP A 84 10.21 9.35 4.71
CA ASP A 84 11.43 9.51 3.92
C ASP A 84 11.85 8.17 3.30
N GLY A 85 12.12 8.16 1.99
CA GLY A 85 12.57 6.96 1.27
C GLY A 85 11.47 5.99 0.84
N TYR A 86 10.20 6.28 1.14
CA TYR A 86 9.05 5.47 0.69
C TYR A 86 9.05 5.20 -0.82
N LEU A 87 9.25 6.25 -1.63
CA LEU A 87 9.25 6.11 -3.09
C LEU A 87 10.41 5.25 -3.60
N ASP A 88 11.59 5.35 -2.97
CA ASP A 88 12.75 4.54 -3.35
C ASP A 88 12.56 3.07 -2.97
N ASP A 89 11.96 2.81 -1.80
CA ASP A 89 11.61 1.46 -1.37
C ASP A 89 10.58 0.82 -2.31
N LEU A 90 9.54 1.58 -2.70
CA LEU A 90 8.59 1.14 -3.71
C LEU A 90 9.25 0.83 -5.05
N ARG A 91 10.13 1.70 -5.56
CA ARG A 91 10.86 1.44 -6.81
C ARG A 91 11.65 0.13 -6.72
N LEU A 92 12.29 -0.14 -5.59
CA LEU A 92 13.01 -1.38 -5.37
C LEU A 92 12.08 -2.60 -5.35
N ARG A 93 10.96 -2.52 -4.63
CA ARG A 93 9.95 -3.61 -4.56
C ARG A 93 9.30 -3.90 -5.92
N LEU A 94 9.03 -2.86 -6.70
CA LEU A 94 8.43 -2.98 -8.04
C LEU A 94 9.42 -3.51 -9.08
N SER A 95 10.73 -3.35 -8.85
CA SER A 95 11.77 -3.87 -9.75
C SER A 95 12.07 -5.37 -9.59
N ARG A 96 11.57 -6.00 -8.51
CA ARG A 96 11.62 -7.45 -8.30
C ARG A 96 10.53 -8.17 -9.07
#